data_AF-A0A7X3Z8G4-F1
#
_entry.id   AF-A0A7X3Z8G4-F1
#
_cell.length_a   1.000
_cell.length_b   1.000
_cell.length_c   1.000
_cell.angle_alpha   90.00
_cell.angle_beta   90.00
_cell.angle_gamma   90.00
#
_symmetry.space_group_name_H-M   'P 1'
#
loop_
_entity.id
_entity.type
_entity.pdbx_description
1 polymer ?
#
loop_
_entity_poly.entity_id
_entity_poly.type
_entity_poly.pdbx_seq_one_letter_code
_entity_poly.pdbx_strand_id
1 'polypeptide(L)'
;MFRGAFSREGFGSAALDKLARVAARGAILVMTINVRFYRSNDSESKFAALAEDGWIAVPDLAEVAMYHSPDPDDPYGADTCFATLFRRL
;
A
#
# COMPACT_ATOMS: atom_id res chain seq x y z
N MET A 1 -4.95 -10.49 -17.55
CA MET A 1 -4.33 -10.20 -16.24
C MET A 1 -3.63 -8.85 -16.34
N PHE A 2 -4.24 -7.77 -15.83
CA PHE A 2 -3.56 -6.47 -15.79
C PHE A 2 -2.64 -6.44 -14.57
N ARG A 3 -1.32 -6.37 -14.78
CA ARG A 3 -0.35 -6.09 -13.73
C ARG A 3 -0.09 -4.59 -13.70
N GLY A 4 -0.77 -3.87 -12.80
CA GLY A 4 -0.43 -2.48 -12.49
C GLY A 4 0.71 -2.47 -11.48
N ALA A 5 1.95 -2.48 -11.95
CA ALA A 5 3.10 -2.25 -11.08
C ALA A 5 3.31 -0.73 -10.95
N PHE A 6 3.11 -0.19 -9.76
CA PHE A 6 3.46 1.19 -9.44
C PHE A 6 4.83 1.20 -8.76
N SER A 7 5.89 1.49 -9.50
CA SER A 7 7.25 1.54 -8.97
C SER A 7 7.78 2.98 -8.87
N ARG A 8 8.33 3.30 -7.70
CA ARG A 8 9.17 4.45 -7.32
C ARG A 8 8.62 5.88 -7.44
N GLU A 9 7.83 6.23 -8.45
CA GLU A 9 7.40 7.63 -8.68
C GLU A 9 6.02 7.98 -8.09
N GLY A 10 5.41 7.10 -7.31
CA GLY A 10 4.03 7.30 -6.82
C GLY A 10 3.72 6.71 -5.45
N PHE A 11 4.71 6.45 -4.59
CA PHE A 11 4.41 5.88 -3.27
C PHE A 11 3.66 6.87 -2.37
N GLY A 12 2.50 6.43 -1.84
CA GLY A 12 1.68 7.21 -0.92
C GLY A 12 0.26 7.46 -1.47
N SER A 13 -0.40 8.48 -0.93
CA SER A 13 -1.77 8.88 -1.27
C SER A 13 -2.03 9.02 -2.78
N ALA A 14 -1.06 9.52 -3.56
CA ALA A 14 -1.21 9.70 -5.01
C ALA A 14 -1.36 8.37 -5.79
N ALA A 15 -0.73 7.27 -5.35
CA ALA A 15 -0.96 5.96 -5.96
C ALA A 15 -2.38 5.47 -5.66
N LEU A 16 -2.88 5.70 -4.45
CA LEU A 16 -4.26 5.35 -4.07
C LEU A 16 -5.27 6.11 -4.92
N ASP A 17 -5.06 7.41 -5.13
CA ASP A 17 -5.93 8.23 -5.99
C ASP A 17 -5.92 7.71 -7.45
N LYS A 18 -4.74 7.33 -7.97
CA LYS A 18 -4.63 6.75 -9.32
C LYS A 18 -5.30 5.38 -9.42
N LEU A 19 -5.14 4.52 -8.41
CA LEU A 19 -5.80 3.22 -8.31
C LEU A 19 -7.33 3.38 -8.25
N ALA A 20 -7.81 4.33 -7.44
CA ALA A 20 -9.22 4.63 -7.27
C ALA A 20 -9.90 4.98 -8.62
N ARG A 21 -9.18 5.72 -9.46
CA ARG A 21 -9.66 6.11 -10.80
C ARG A 21 -9.74 4.95 -11.79
N VAL A 22 -8.83 3.98 -11.75
CA VAL A 22 -8.66 3.00 -12.83
C VAL A 22 -9.13 1.58 -12.50
N ALA A 23 -9.24 1.22 -11.22
CA ALA A 23 -9.62 -0.14 -10.83
C ALA A 23 -11.08 -0.42 -11.18
N ALA A 24 -11.42 -1.49 -11.89
CA ALA A 24 -12.84 -1.83 -12.16
C ALA A 24 -13.58 -2.24 -10.88
N ARG A 25 -14.91 -2.05 -10.82
CA ARG A 25 -15.73 -2.57 -9.73
C ARG A 25 -15.53 -4.09 -9.59
N GLY A 26 -15.33 -4.57 -8.37
CA GLY A 26 -14.99 -5.97 -8.09
C GLY A 26 -13.53 -6.35 -8.31
N ALA A 27 -12.68 -5.43 -8.80
CA ALA A 27 -11.26 -5.71 -9.00
C ALA A 27 -10.56 -6.02 -7.67
N ILE A 28 -9.68 -7.03 -7.71
CA ILE A 28 -8.80 -7.38 -6.59
C ILE A 28 -7.52 -6.58 -6.77
N LEU A 29 -7.14 -5.88 -5.70
CA LEU A 29 -5.97 -5.03 -5.62
C LEU A 29 -5.02 -5.60 -4.57
N VAL A 30 -3.75 -5.61 -4.91
CA VAL A 30 -2.67 -6.04 -4.01
C VAL A 30 -1.72 -4.87 -3.88
N MET A 31 -1.44 -4.47 -2.64
CA MET A 31 -0.55 -3.36 -2.36
C MET A 31 0.49 -3.77 -1.31
N THR A 32 1.72 -3.38 -1.56
CA THR A 32 2.81 -3.43 -0.58
C THR A 32 3.42 -2.04 -0.45
N ILE A 33 3.55 -1.51 0.75
CA ILE A 33 4.10 -0.18 1.01
C ILE A 33 5.03 -0.23 2.23
N ASN A 34 6.25 0.28 2.08
CA ASN A 34 7.20 0.39 3.20
C ASN A 34 6.55 1.17 4.36
N VAL A 35 6.67 0.68 5.59
CA VAL A 35 5.98 1.24 6.76
C VAL A 35 6.40 2.70 7.00
N ARG A 36 7.66 3.05 6.74
CA ARG A 36 8.16 4.43 6.86
C ARG A 36 7.40 5.37 5.93
N PHE A 37 7.19 4.96 4.67
CA PHE A 37 6.45 5.77 3.68
C PHE A 37 4.94 5.78 3.91
N TYR A 38 4.37 4.67 4.38
CA TYR A 38 2.95 4.63 4.76
C TYR A 38 2.64 5.69 5.82
N ARG A 39 3.48 5.77 6.85
CA ARG A 39 3.35 6.73 7.95
C ARG A 39 3.68 8.16 7.54
N SER A 40 4.61 8.37 6.61
CA SER A 40 5.03 9.73 6.21
C SER A 40 4.14 10.39 5.14
N ASN A 41 3.38 9.62 4.36
CA ASN A 41 2.70 10.11 3.14
C ASN A 41 1.17 10.07 3.21
N ASP A 42 0.57 10.24 4.39
CA ASP A 42 -0.88 10.32 4.61
C ASP A 42 -1.68 9.14 4.02
N SER A 43 -1.04 7.96 3.93
CA SER A 43 -1.68 6.78 3.32
C SER A 43 -2.81 6.25 4.21
N GLU A 44 -2.65 6.36 5.52
CA GLU A 44 -3.63 5.94 6.52
C GLU A 44 -4.96 6.68 6.37
N SER A 45 -4.94 8.01 6.36
CA SER A 45 -6.13 8.84 6.17
C SER A 45 -6.82 8.55 4.84
N LYS A 46 -6.06 8.27 3.78
CA LYS A 46 -6.61 7.92 2.47
C LYS A 46 -7.30 6.56 2.45
N PHE A 47 -6.73 5.56 3.10
CA PHE A 47 -7.39 4.27 3.25
C PHE A 47 -8.67 4.38 4.07
N ALA A 48 -8.65 5.16 5.15
CA ALA A 48 -9.83 5.44 5.95
C ALA A 48 -10.93 6.12 5.12
N ALA A 49 -10.59 7.18 4.38
CA ALA A 49 -11.55 7.87 3.51
C ALA A 49 -12.15 6.95 2.44
N LEU A 50 -11.34 6.12 1.78
CA LEU A 50 -11.83 5.14 0.79
C LEU A 50 -12.74 4.08 1.42
N ALA A 51 -12.51 3.71 2.68
CA ALA A 51 -13.37 2.80 3.41
C ALA A 51 -14.68 3.46 3.85
N GLU A 52 -14.63 4.70 4.33
CA GLU A 52 -15.81 5.51 4.70
C GLU A 52 -16.74 5.76 3.51
N ASP A 53 -16.16 6.04 2.33
CA ASP A 53 -16.89 6.20 1.07
C ASP A 53 -17.45 4.87 0.52
N GLY A 54 -17.16 3.75 1.19
CA GLY A 54 -17.58 2.42 0.75
C GLY A 54 -16.90 1.97 -0.56
N TRP A 55 -15.77 2.59 -0.93
CA TRP A 55 -15.01 2.21 -2.13
C TRP A 55 -14.28 0.89 -1.94
N ILE A 56 -13.82 0.62 -0.71
CA ILE A 56 -13.24 -0.62 -0.23
C ILE A 56 -13.81 -0.96 1.15
N ALA A 57 -13.62 -2.19 1.61
CA ALA A 57 -13.68 -2.47 3.04
C ALA A 57 -12.40 -1.95 3.72
N VAL A 58 -12.44 -1.75 5.04
CA VAL A 58 -11.24 -1.44 5.83
C VAL A 58 -10.19 -2.54 5.56
N PRO A 59 -9.03 -2.21 4.98
CA PRO A 59 -8.06 -3.21 4.59
C PRO A 59 -7.36 -3.78 5.82
N ASP A 60 -7.13 -5.09 5.81
CA ASP A 60 -6.20 -5.70 6.75
C ASP A 60 -4.76 -5.44 6.28
N LEU A 61 -3.96 -4.78 7.13
CA LEU A 61 -2.58 -4.39 6.82
C LEU A 61 -1.62 -5.30 7.61
N ALA A 62 -1.08 -6.32 6.95
CA ALA A 62 -0.08 -7.18 7.55
C ALA A 62 1.31 -6.52 7.46
N GLU A 63 1.94 -6.23 8.60
CA GLU A 63 3.35 -5.80 8.61
C GLU A 63 4.28 -6.99 8.41
N VAL A 64 5.15 -6.91 7.42
CA VAL A 64 6.11 -7.97 7.06
C VAL A 64 7.50 -7.39 6.84
N ALA A 65 8.54 -8.16 7.19
CA ALA A 65 9.92 -7.79 6.89
C ALA A 65 10.15 -7.78 5.37
N MET A 66 10.75 -6.70 4.85
CA MET A 66 11.10 -6.61 3.42
C MET A 66 12.45 -7.27 3.15
N TYR A 67 13.44 -6.90 3.95
CA TYR A 67 14.81 -7.34 3.84
C TYR A 67 15.33 -7.74 5.22
N HIS A 68 16.32 -8.62 5.23
CA HIS A 68 17.09 -8.92 6.42
C HIS A 68 18.56 -8.74 6.07
N SER A 69 19.19 -7.71 6.62
CA SER A 69 20.62 -7.49 6.44
C SER A 69 21.37 -8.07 7.64
N PRO A 70 22.43 -8.86 7.42
CA PRO A 70 23.30 -9.32 8.50
C PRO A 70 24.22 -8.19 9.01
N ASP A 71 24.31 -7.07 8.28
CA ASP A 71 25.03 -5.88 8.71
C ASP A 71 24.15 -5.02 9.64
N PRO A 72 24.52 -4.81 10.91
CA PRO A 72 23.73 -4.02 11.85
C PRO A 72 23.66 -2.53 11.49
N ASP A 73 24.57 -2.03 10.65
CA ASP A 73 24.63 -0.62 10.25
C ASP A 73 23.90 -0.35 8.93
N ASP A 74 23.27 -1.37 8.31
CA ASP A 74 22.48 -1.21 7.09
C ASP A 74 21.20 -0.40 7.37
N PRO A 75 21.03 0.81 6.78
CA PRO A 75 19.87 1.66 7.03
C PRO A 75 18.53 1.06 6.58
N TYR A 76 18.56 0.00 5.78
CA TYR A 76 17.40 -0.75 5.28
C TYR A 76 17.31 -2.16 5.87
N GLY A 77 18.27 -2.59 6.70
CA GLY A 77 18.38 -3.96 7.19
C GLY A 77 17.22 -4.44 8.07
N ALA A 78 16.43 -3.50 8.58
CA ALA A 78 15.23 -3.74 9.38
C ALA A 78 13.96 -3.14 8.74
N ASP A 79 13.96 -2.85 7.43
CA ASP A 79 12.80 -2.29 6.76
C ASP A 79 11.63 -3.29 6.71
N THR A 80 10.46 -2.81 7.12
CA THR A 80 9.18 -3.53 7.01
C THR A 80 8.27 -2.85 6.00
N CYS A 81 7.31 -3.61 5.46
CA CYS A 81 6.21 -3.09 4.68
C CYS A 81 4.87 -3.59 5.19
N PHE A 82 3.82 -2.80 4.97
CA PHE A 82 2.46 -3.32 5.01
C PHE A 82 2.15 -4.01 3.69
N ALA A 83 1.64 -5.23 3.76
CA ALA A 83 1.09 -5.97 2.64
C ALA A 83 -0.42 -6.15 2.86
N THR A 84 -1.20 -5.88 1.82
CA THR A 84 -2.66 -6.03 1.87
C THR A 84 -3.25 -6.44 0.54
N LEU A 85 -4.34 -7.21 0.60
CA LEU A 85 -5.20 -7.54 -0.51
C LEU A 85 -6.59 -7.00 -0.20
N PHE A 86 -7.16 -6.22 -1.11
CA PHE A 86 -8.49 -5.66 -0.95
C PHE A 86 -9.24 -5.65 -2.28
N ARG A 87 -10.56 -5.45 -2.23
CA ARG A 87 -11.44 -5.44 -3.40
C ARG A 87 -12.12 -4.08 -3.51
N ARG A 88 -12.16 -3.52 -4.72
CA ARG A 88 -13.04 -2.38 -5.03
C ARG A 88 -14.50 -2.84 -4.96
N LEU A 89 -15.29 -2.25 -4.08
CA LEU A 89 -16.70 -2.60 -3.86
C LEU A 89 -17.65 -2.08 -4.94
#